data_AF-A0A949EBQ9-F1
#
_entry.id   AF-A0A949EBQ9-F1
#
_cell.length_a   1.000
_cell.length_b   1.000
_cell.length_c   1.000
_cell.angle_alpha   90.00
_cell.angle_beta   90.00
_cell.angle_gamma   90.00
#
_symmetry.space_group_name_H-M   'P 1'
#
loop_
_entity.id
_entity.type
_entity.pdbx_description
1 polymer ?
#
loop_
_entity_poly.entity_id
_entity_poly.type
_entity_poly.pdbx_seq_one_letter_code
_entity_poly.pdbx_strand_id
1 'polypeptide(L)'
;MLNQAYAFQSGKRQGKAMELMMFDDYGFLLWYIHKLNSETRTWKNAAHLHLEELLQKGENRQPKMFCPQCHKKPVEFFSLLSKYEGFSIGSYYTCCGDKACKQMLCEMAAGNDIEFLHFKFSVLRIFYSKSDKRRVANLFKKVFELPGPLTRQFALDFFNE
;
A
#
# COMPACT_ATOMS: atom_id res chain seq x y z
N MET A 1 -8.30 14.42 -10.66
CA MET A 1 -8.96 13.18 -11.10
C MET A 1 -8.04 12.55 -12.12
N LEU A 2 -7.67 11.29 -11.92
CA LEU A 2 -6.78 10.57 -12.85
C LEU A 2 -7.63 10.15 -14.05
N ASN A 3 -7.57 10.91 -15.14
CA ASN A 3 -8.46 10.71 -16.29
C ASN A 3 -8.16 9.42 -17.08
N GLN A 4 -6.96 8.86 -16.93
CA GLN A 4 -6.54 7.63 -17.59
C GLN A 4 -5.39 6.98 -16.83
N ALA A 5 -5.30 5.66 -16.84
CA ALA A 5 -4.15 4.94 -16.30
C ALA A 5 -2.87 5.31 -17.07
N TYR A 6 -1.85 5.80 -16.37
CA TYR A 6 -0.60 6.16 -17.03
C TYR A 6 0.27 4.92 -17.24
N ALA A 7 0.46 4.52 -18.50
CA ALA A 7 1.38 3.45 -18.87
C ALA A 7 2.78 3.99 -19.16
N PHE A 8 3.81 3.32 -18.63
CA PHE A 8 5.20 3.62 -19.02
C PHE A 8 5.40 3.38 -20.51
N GLN A 9 5.96 4.37 -21.20
CA GLN A 9 6.13 4.33 -22.65
C GLN A 9 7.41 3.60 -23.09
N SER A 10 8.39 3.43 -22.19
CA SER A 10 9.69 2.84 -22.53
C SER A 10 10.37 2.17 -21.31
N GLY A 11 11.47 1.45 -21.58
CA GLY A 11 12.30 0.79 -20.58
C GLY A 11 11.74 -0.54 -20.04
N LYS A 12 12.34 -1.06 -18.96
CA LYS A 12 12.01 -2.37 -18.37
C LYS A 12 10.56 -2.51 -17.86
N ARG A 13 9.82 -1.41 -17.78
CA ARG A 13 8.43 -1.35 -17.29
C ARG A 13 7.45 -0.89 -18.37
N GLN A 14 7.87 -0.83 -19.63
CA GLN A 14 7.01 -0.44 -20.75
C GLN A 14 5.69 -1.20 -20.72
N GLY A 15 4.58 -0.47 -20.92
CA GLY A 15 3.22 -1.00 -20.89
C GLY A 15 2.66 -1.29 -19.51
N LYS A 16 3.44 -1.19 -18.42
CA LYS A 16 2.89 -1.28 -17.06
C LYS A 16 2.23 0.03 -16.66
N ALA A 17 1.09 -0.05 -16.01
CA ALA A 17 0.37 1.11 -15.48
C ALA A 17 0.96 1.53 -14.12
N MET A 18 1.10 2.83 -13.86
CA MET A 18 1.60 3.36 -12.58
C MET A 18 0.72 2.93 -11.40
N GLU A 19 -0.60 2.86 -11.60
CA GLU A 19 -1.58 2.49 -10.58
C GLU A 19 -1.37 1.04 -10.10
N LEU A 20 -1.12 0.12 -11.03
CA LEU A 20 -0.77 -1.26 -10.69
C LEU A 20 0.57 -1.34 -9.93
N MET A 21 1.51 -0.48 -10.33
CA MET A 21 2.83 -0.43 -9.72
C MET A 21 2.80 0.05 -8.27
N MET A 22 1.73 0.74 -7.82
CA MET A 22 1.54 1.04 -6.39
C MET A 22 1.49 -0.23 -5.54
N PHE A 23 0.91 -1.30 -6.06
CA PHE A 23 0.82 -2.59 -5.37
C PHE A 23 2.02 -3.49 -5.65
N ASP A 24 2.55 -3.45 -6.87
CA ASP A 24 3.58 -4.40 -7.31
C ASP A 24 5.01 -3.92 -7.00
N ASP A 25 5.27 -2.62 -7.07
CA ASP A 25 6.61 -2.04 -6.93
C ASP A 25 6.59 -0.55 -6.58
N TYR A 26 6.03 -0.23 -5.41
CA TYR A 26 5.97 1.13 -4.89
C TYR A 26 7.36 1.79 -4.76
N GLY A 27 8.40 1.01 -4.43
CA GLY A 27 9.77 1.50 -4.33
C GLY A 27 10.29 2.06 -5.66
N PHE A 28 9.97 1.41 -6.78
CA PHE A 28 10.29 1.94 -8.10
C PHE A 28 9.59 3.27 -8.38
N LEU A 29 8.32 3.41 -8.00
CA LEU A 29 7.56 4.66 -8.21
C LEU A 29 8.18 5.83 -7.44
N LEU A 30 8.61 5.61 -6.20
CA LEU A 30 9.34 6.61 -5.44
C LEU A 30 10.67 7.00 -6.08
N TRP A 31 11.45 6.00 -6.52
CA TRP A 31 12.67 6.28 -7.28
C TRP A 31 12.38 7.10 -8.54
N TYR A 32 11.29 6.75 -9.25
CA TYR A 32 10.92 7.42 -10.49
C TYR A 32 10.52 8.88 -10.26
N ILE A 33 9.71 9.18 -9.23
CA ILE A 33 9.37 10.59 -8.92
C ILE A 33 10.60 11.39 -8.49
N HIS A 34 11.54 10.80 -7.72
CA HIS A 34 12.79 11.46 -7.39
C HIS A 34 13.64 11.75 -8.62
N LYS A 35 13.73 10.80 -9.55
CA LYS A 35 14.44 11.00 -10.81
C LYS A 35 13.81 12.13 -11.61
N LEU A 36 12.50 12.11 -11.77
CA LEU A 36 11.72 13.15 -12.44
C LEU A 36 11.98 14.53 -11.81
N ASN A 37 11.93 14.64 -10.48
CA ASN A 37 12.21 15.89 -9.76
C ASN A 37 13.68 16.36 -9.83
N SER A 38 14.62 15.44 -10.10
CA SER A 38 16.04 15.79 -10.27
C SER A 38 16.39 16.31 -11.67
N GLU A 39 15.52 16.06 -12.65
CA GLU A 39 15.68 16.64 -13.98
C GLU A 39 15.40 18.15 -13.87
N THR A 40 16.33 18.99 -14.31
CA THR A 40 16.26 20.47 -14.30
C THR A 40 15.24 21.01 -15.30
N ARG A 41 14.03 20.47 -15.30
CA ARG A 41 12.91 20.97 -16.09
C ARG A 41 12.20 22.04 -15.29
N THR A 42 11.95 23.18 -15.92
CA THR A 42 11.18 24.27 -15.34
C THR A 42 9.71 23.91 -15.12
N TRP A 43 9.22 22.83 -15.74
CA TRP A 43 7.81 22.44 -15.76
C TRP A 43 7.66 20.93 -15.54
N LYS A 44 6.66 20.54 -14.74
CA LYS A 44 6.28 19.15 -14.53
C LYS A 44 5.55 18.61 -15.77
N ASN A 45 6.00 17.48 -16.30
CA ASN A 45 5.32 16.81 -17.41
C ASN A 45 4.13 15.95 -16.89
N ALA A 46 3.34 15.40 -17.81
CA ALA A 46 2.18 14.58 -17.48
C ALA A 46 2.50 13.40 -16.53
N ALA A 47 3.64 12.73 -16.73
CA ALA A 47 4.07 11.63 -15.86
C ALA A 47 4.38 12.10 -14.43
N HIS A 48 4.96 13.29 -14.27
CA HIS A 48 5.24 13.87 -12.95
C HIS A 48 3.94 14.14 -12.21
N LEU A 49 3.05 14.92 -12.84
CA LEU A 49 1.78 15.33 -12.23
C LEU A 49 0.93 14.11 -11.86
N HIS A 50 0.84 13.13 -12.77
CA HIS A 50 0.11 11.90 -12.56
C HIS A 50 0.65 11.10 -11.38
N LEU A 51 1.98 10.97 -11.29
CA LEU A 51 2.61 10.21 -10.22
C LEU A 51 2.50 10.92 -8.87
N GLU A 52 2.60 12.24 -8.82
CA GLU A 52 2.36 13.01 -7.59
C GLU A 52 0.93 12.84 -7.07
N GLU A 53 -0.07 13.00 -7.95
CA GLU A 53 -1.48 12.78 -7.58
C GLU A 53 -1.69 11.33 -7.12
N LEU A 54 -1.13 10.35 -7.84
CA LEU A 54 -1.25 8.93 -7.49
C LEU A 54 -0.65 8.59 -6.13
N LEU A 55 0.58 9.07 -5.84
CA LEU A 55 1.23 8.85 -4.56
C LEU A 55 0.43 9.51 -3.44
N GLN A 56 0.01 10.77 -3.62
CA GLN A 56 -0.79 11.49 -2.63
C GLN A 56 -2.10 10.75 -2.33
N LYS A 57 -2.83 10.33 -3.36
CA LYS A 57 -4.07 9.59 -3.19
C LYS A 57 -3.84 8.27 -2.47
N GLY A 58 -2.85 7.49 -2.92
CA GLY A 58 -2.53 6.21 -2.31
C GLY A 58 -2.22 6.30 -0.81
N GLU A 59 -1.42 7.28 -0.38
CA GLU A 59 -1.10 7.45 1.04
C GLU A 59 -2.31 7.80 1.92
N ASN A 60 -3.37 8.36 1.33
CA ASN A 60 -4.54 8.82 2.06
C ASN A 60 -5.78 7.91 1.89
N ARG A 61 -5.65 6.79 1.16
CA ARG A 61 -6.78 5.85 0.99
C ARG A 61 -7.15 5.22 2.33
N GLN A 62 -8.45 5.18 2.58
CA GLN A 62 -9.01 4.56 3.77
C GLN A 62 -9.35 3.09 3.49
N PRO A 63 -8.90 2.16 4.35
CA PRO A 63 -9.38 0.78 4.33
C PRO A 63 -10.90 0.68 4.35
N LYS A 64 -11.45 -0.30 3.61
CA LYS A 64 -12.90 -0.59 3.58
C LYS A 64 -13.25 -1.75 4.52
N MET A 65 -12.33 -2.69 4.70
CA MET A 65 -12.52 -3.86 5.56
C MET A 65 -12.74 -3.45 7.03
N PHE A 66 -13.79 -3.99 7.64
CA PHE A 66 -14.03 -3.85 9.07
C PHE A 66 -12.97 -4.58 9.91
N CYS A 67 -12.62 -3.97 11.04
CA CYS A 67 -11.72 -4.53 12.04
C CYS A 67 -12.14 -5.94 12.46
N PRO A 68 -11.30 -6.97 12.25
CA PRO A 68 -11.62 -8.34 12.65
C PRO A 68 -11.76 -8.54 14.16
N GLN A 69 -11.27 -7.60 14.97
CA GLN A 69 -11.32 -7.69 16.43
C GLN A 69 -12.66 -7.21 16.99
N CYS A 70 -13.25 -6.16 16.40
CA CYS A 70 -14.48 -5.55 16.93
C CYS A 70 -15.65 -5.52 15.96
N HIS A 71 -15.42 -5.77 14.67
CA HIS A 71 -16.40 -5.73 13.57
C HIS A 71 -17.20 -4.41 13.46
N LYS A 72 -16.77 -3.33 14.11
CA LYS A 72 -17.51 -2.06 14.20
C LYS A 72 -16.89 -0.91 13.40
N LYS A 73 -15.56 -0.85 13.36
CA LYS A 73 -14.81 0.24 12.73
C LYS A 73 -13.93 -0.29 11.59
N PRO A 74 -13.63 0.50 10.57
CA PRO A 74 -12.65 0.14 9.56
C PRO A 74 -11.28 -0.18 10.18
N VAL A 75 -10.54 -1.06 9.54
CA VAL A 75 -9.13 -1.30 9.87
C VAL A 75 -8.32 -0.04 9.64
N GLU A 76 -7.32 0.16 10.49
CA GLU A 76 -6.36 1.26 10.36
C GLU A 76 -4.92 0.75 10.43
N PHE A 77 -4.70 -0.32 11.20
CA PHE A 77 -3.39 -0.89 11.48
C PHE A 77 -3.32 -2.36 11.09
N PHE A 78 -2.13 -2.80 10.69
CA PHE A 78 -1.73 -4.21 10.75
C PHE A 78 -0.53 -4.35 11.67
N SER A 79 -0.45 -5.49 12.35
CA SER A 79 0.66 -5.77 13.24
C SER A 79 1.77 -6.57 12.58
N LEU A 80 2.99 -6.34 13.02
CA LEU A 80 4.16 -7.14 12.73
C LEU A 80 4.75 -7.65 14.03
N LEU A 81 5.08 -8.94 14.11
CA LEU A 81 6.00 -9.42 15.13
C LEU A 81 7.39 -8.87 14.81
N SER A 82 8.15 -8.54 15.85
CA SER A 82 9.45 -7.86 15.70
C SER A 82 10.40 -8.61 14.74
N LYS A 83 11.31 -7.82 14.14
CA LYS A 83 12.21 -8.12 13.01
C LYS A 83 12.93 -9.47 12.98
N TYR A 84 12.99 -10.21 14.09
CA TYR A 84 13.79 -11.41 14.23
C TYR A 84 13.03 -12.72 14.05
N GLU A 85 11.70 -12.75 14.21
CA GLU A 85 10.91 -14.00 14.17
C GLU A 85 10.05 -14.17 12.91
N GLY A 86 10.09 -13.20 11.99
CA GLY A 86 9.34 -13.22 10.74
C GLY A 86 7.99 -12.50 10.81
N PHE A 87 7.40 -12.25 9.63
CA PHE A 87 6.21 -11.42 9.54
C PHE A 87 4.91 -12.24 9.59
N SER A 88 4.12 -12.02 10.64
CA SER A 88 2.71 -12.44 10.73
C SER A 88 1.84 -11.53 9.88
N ILE A 89 1.81 -11.79 8.57
CA ILE A 89 1.04 -10.98 7.60
C ILE A 89 -0.26 -11.72 7.26
N GLY A 90 -1.39 -11.11 7.61
CA GLY A 90 -2.72 -11.61 7.31
C GLY A 90 -3.81 -10.67 7.82
N SER A 91 -5.03 -10.77 7.27
CA SER A 91 -6.16 -9.92 7.69
C SER A 91 -6.47 -10.09 9.17
N TYR A 92 -6.30 -11.30 9.71
CA TYR A 92 -6.50 -11.58 11.13
C TYR A 92 -5.59 -10.75 12.07
N TYR A 93 -4.41 -10.35 11.60
CA TYR A 93 -3.45 -9.51 12.34
C TYR A 93 -3.67 -8.01 12.07
N THR A 94 -4.92 -7.59 11.86
CA THR A 94 -5.28 -6.20 11.62
C THR A 94 -6.26 -5.69 12.68
N CYS A 95 -6.27 -4.38 12.92
CA CYS A 95 -7.16 -3.75 13.87
C CYS A 95 -7.50 -2.29 13.51
N CYS A 96 -8.55 -1.75 14.12
CA CYS A 96 -8.84 -0.32 14.13
C CYS A 96 -7.99 0.41 15.20
N GLY A 97 -8.15 1.73 15.31
CA GLY A 97 -7.46 2.55 16.32
C GLY A 97 -7.88 2.32 17.78
N ASP A 98 -8.87 1.47 18.06
CA ASP A 98 -9.31 1.23 19.44
C ASP A 98 -8.24 0.48 20.26
N LYS A 99 -7.95 1.02 21.46
CA LYS A 99 -6.94 0.45 22.37
C LYS A 99 -7.23 -1.02 22.70
N ALA A 100 -8.50 -1.39 22.90
CA ALA A 100 -8.89 -2.76 23.17
C ALA A 100 -8.56 -3.72 22.00
N CYS A 101 -8.73 -3.28 20.74
CA CYS A 101 -8.42 -4.08 19.57
C CYS A 101 -6.90 -4.27 19.39
N LYS A 102 -6.11 -3.22 19.69
CA LYS A 102 -4.64 -3.33 19.71
C LYS A 102 -4.17 -4.27 20.82
N GLN A 103 -4.75 -4.14 22.02
CA GLN A 103 -4.42 -4.97 23.16
C GLN A 103 -4.68 -6.46 22.89
N MET A 104 -5.80 -6.80 22.24
CA MET A 104 -6.07 -8.18 21.80
C MET A 104 -4.91 -8.72 20.96
N LEU A 105 -4.44 -7.98 19.95
CA LEU A 105 -3.32 -8.42 19.11
C LEU A 105 -2.00 -8.54 19.89
N CYS A 106 -1.76 -7.71 20.91
CA CYS A 106 -0.61 -7.86 21.80
C CYS A 106 -0.69 -9.17 22.62
N GLU A 107 -1.86 -9.50 23.15
CA GLU A 107 -2.07 -10.74 23.91
C GLU A 107 -1.86 -11.97 23.01
N MET A 108 -2.31 -11.89 21.76
CA MET A 108 -2.07 -12.91 20.75
C MET A 108 -0.59 -13.09 20.38
N ALA A 109 0.24 -12.08 20.59
CA ALA A 109 1.68 -12.16 20.35
C ALA A 109 2.42 -12.97 21.43
N ALA A 110 1.73 -13.43 22.48
CA ALA A 110 2.26 -14.33 23.51
C ALA A 110 3.58 -13.84 24.15
N GLY A 111 3.67 -12.53 24.41
CA GLY A 111 4.84 -11.90 25.02
C GLY A 111 5.90 -11.39 24.03
N ASN A 112 5.69 -11.57 22.72
CA ASN A 112 6.55 -11.00 21.69
C ASN A 112 6.25 -9.51 21.46
N ASP A 113 7.31 -8.76 21.14
CA ASP A 113 7.18 -7.36 20.73
C ASP A 113 6.44 -7.25 19.40
N ILE A 114 5.43 -6.39 19.38
CA ILE A 114 4.55 -6.16 18.24
C ILE A 114 4.62 -4.70 17.80
N GLU A 115 4.82 -4.48 16.50
CA GLU A 115 4.79 -3.18 15.88
C GLU A 115 3.47 -3.00 15.13
N PHE A 116 2.78 -1.87 15.34
CA PHE A 116 1.56 -1.53 14.62
C PHE A 116 1.86 -0.53 13.51
N LEU A 117 1.58 -0.91 12.28
CA LEU A 117 1.80 -0.09 11.10
C LEU A 117 0.47 0.33 10.49
N HIS A 118 0.37 1.61 10.11
CA HIS A 118 -0.79 2.10 9.38
C HIS A 118 -0.86 1.49 7.98
N PHE A 119 -2.08 1.34 7.45
CA PHE A 119 -2.32 1.00 6.05
C PHE A 119 -1.97 2.16 5.10
N LYS A 120 -0.66 2.39 4.93
CA LYS A 120 -0.10 3.40 4.03
C LYS A 120 0.84 2.74 3.03
N PHE A 121 0.80 3.13 1.75
CA PHE A 121 1.66 2.52 0.73
C PHE A 121 3.16 2.70 1.01
N SER A 122 3.53 3.80 1.64
CA SER A 122 4.88 4.07 2.15
C SER A 122 5.44 2.96 3.03
N VAL A 123 4.59 2.21 3.73
CA VAL A 123 5.00 1.08 4.56
C VAL A 123 5.58 -0.07 3.72
N LEU A 124 5.24 -0.21 2.44
CA LEU A 124 5.84 -1.25 1.57
C LEU A 124 7.37 -1.13 1.43
N ARG A 125 7.96 0.02 1.81
CA ARG A 125 9.40 0.25 1.80
C ARG A 125 10.16 -0.49 2.89
N ILE A 126 9.52 -0.82 4.01
CA ILE A 126 10.21 -1.44 5.15
C ILE A 126 10.58 -2.90 4.87
N PHE A 127 9.88 -3.53 3.93
CA PHE A 127 10.08 -4.92 3.56
C PHE A 127 11.20 -5.01 2.51
N TYR A 128 12.26 -5.74 2.81
CA TYR A 128 13.35 -5.94 1.86
C TYR A 128 13.04 -7.06 0.85
N SER A 129 12.47 -8.17 1.34
CA SER A 129 12.13 -9.32 0.51
C SER A 129 10.97 -9.04 -0.45
N LYS A 130 11.09 -9.55 -1.69
CA LYS A 130 9.99 -9.56 -2.66
C LYS A 130 8.79 -10.38 -2.17
N SER A 131 9.02 -11.46 -1.41
CA SER A 131 7.94 -12.30 -0.89
C SER A 131 7.09 -11.52 0.11
N ASP A 132 7.72 -10.80 1.04
CA ASP A 132 7.01 -10.02 2.06
C ASP A 132 6.27 -8.84 1.44
N LYS A 133 6.90 -8.11 0.51
CA LYS A 133 6.21 -7.07 -0.28
C LYS A 133 4.95 -7.61 -0.93
N ARG A 134 5.01 -8.80 -1.55
CA ARG A 134 3.85 -9.43 -2.18
C ARG A 134 2.78 -9.83 -1.15
N ARG A 135 3.17 -10.35 0.02
CA ARG A 135 2.24 -10.70 1.10
C ARG A 135 1.51 -9.45 1.60
N VAL A 136 2.23 -8.35 1.83
CA VAL A 136 1.65 -7.08 2.29
C VAL A 136 0.80 -6.44 1.20
N ALA A 137 1.24 -6.46 -0.07
CA ALA A 137 0.43 -5.97 -1.18
C ALA A 137 -0.89 -6.77 -1.33
N ASN A 138 -0.85 -8.09 -1.10
CA ASN A 138 -2.07 -8.91 -1.06
C ASN A 138 -2.95 -8.57 0.15
N LEU A 139 -2.35 -8.26 1.30
CA LEU A 139 -3.10 -7.76 2.46
C LEU A 139 -3.78 -6.43 2.15
N PHE A 140 -3.10 -5.49 1.48
CA PHE A 140 -3.66 -4.23 1.01
C PHE A 140 -4.87 -4.49 0.09
N LYS A 141 -4.71 -5.37 -0.91
CA LYS A 141 -5.82 -5.74 -1.82
C LYS A 141 -7.04 -6.26 -1.06
N LYS A 142 -6.86 -7.08 -0.03
CA LYS A 142 -7.97 -7.57 0.82
C LYS A 142 -8.61 -6.44 1.64
N VAL A 143 -7.79 -5.64 2.30
CA VAL A 143 -8.23 -4.59 3.23
C VAL A 143 -8.93 -3.43 2.52
N PHE A 144 -8.52 -3.14 1.28
CA PHE A 144 -9.19 -2.19 0.39
C PHE A 144 -10.32 -2.82 -0.45
N GLU A 145 -10.62 -4.10 -0.24
CA GLU A 145 -11.68 -4.84 -0.96
C GLU A 145 -11.54 -4.79 -2.49
N LEU A 146 -10.30 -4.85 -2.96
CA LEU A 146 -10.02 -4.86 -4.39
C LEU A 146 -10.40 -6.22 -5.00
N PRO A 147 -11.01 -6.23 -6.19
CA PRO A 147 -11.36 -7.46 -6.87
C PRO A 147 -10.10 -8.28 -7.18
N GLY A 148 -10.29 -9.61 -7.28
CA GLY A 148 -9.28 -10.51 -7.83
C GLY A 148 -8.95 -10.15 -9.29
N PRO A 149 -7.98 -10.86 -9.87
CA PRO A 149 -6.74 -10.24 -10.40
C PRO A 149 -6.87 -8.74 -10.75
N LEU A 150 -6.08 -7.92 -10.05
CA LEU A 150 -6.09 -6.46 -10.22
C LEU A 150 -5.72 -6.08 -11.66
N THR A 151 -6.71 -5.58 -12.41
CA THR A 151 -6.53 -5.05 -13.77
C THR A 151 -6.12 -3.58 -13.74
N ARG A 152 -5.66 -3.05 -14.87
CA ARG A 152 -5.33 -1.62 -15.00
C ARG A 152 -6.54 -0.73 -14.66
N GLN A 153 -7.72 -1.12 -15.12
CA GLN A 153 -8.95 -0.37 -14.88
C GLN A 153 -9.32 -0.38 -13.40
N PHE A 154 -9.32 -1.55 -12.75
CA PHE A 154 -9.62 -1.61 -11.31
C PHE A 154 -8.63 -0.82 -10.45
N ALA A 155 -7.36 -0.81 -10.81
CA ALA A 155 -6.38 0.01 -10.11
C ALA A 155 -6.66 1.52 -10.31
N LEU A 156 -7.02 1.94 -11.53
CA LEU A 156 -7.38 3.33 -11.82
C LEU A 156 -8.63 3.76 -11.04
N ASP A 157 -9.69 2.95 -11.09
CA ASP A 157 -10.95 3.21 -10.39
C ASP A 157 -10.70 3.35 -8.88
N PHE A 158 -9.86 2.47 -8.32
CA PHE A 158 -9.46 2.55 -6.93
C PHE A 158 -8.79 3.88 -6.56
N PHE A 159 -8.03 4.53 -7.45
CA PHE A 159 -7.41 5.83 -7.15
C PHE A 159 -8.25 7.02 -7.65
N ASN A 160 -9.48 6.80 -8.13
CA ASN A 160 -10.40 7.86 -8.53
C ASN A 160 -11.58 8.04 -7.57
N GLU A 161 -11.94 7.01 -6.83
CA GLU A 161 -12.80 7.10 -5.64
C GLU A 161 -12.19 7.99 -4.54
#